data_AF-A0A936B927-F1
#
_entry.id   AF-A0A936B927-F1
#
_cell.length_a   1.000
_cell.length_b   1.000
_cell.length_c   1.000
_cell.angle_alpha   90.00
_cell.angle_beta   90.00
_cell.angle_gamma   90.00
#
_symmetry.space_group_name_H-M   'P 1'
#
loop_
_entity.id
_entity.type
_entity.pdbx_description
1 polymer ?
#
loop_
_entity_poly.entity_id
_entity_poly.type
_entity_poly.pdbx_seq_one_letter_code
_entity_poly.pdbx_strand_id
1 'polypeptide(L)'
;MLVNPMNCDVPCWWGLVVTQIDEIKHNLAPYNFEVYESQENNVGYLGLGIGYIEERNDFAMRIAYNFSGTVLSGVTADAIPITNFLTRYGHPDEIWFTSEDVLREEFLLMRLNLVYLEEGIAAGYLLHGTLKNEVATTCLDWENDRKLRLIVPNSTTNYQDFSPIFERDRRYLPLAEATAITVEEFMEMFSNPDTEHCLQTPISLWQ
;
A
#
# COMPACT_ATOMS: atom_id res chain seq x y z
N MET A 1 17.23 -10.01 19.40
CA MET A 1 17.35 -8.90 20.36
C MET A 1 16.57 -7.75 19.75
N LEU A 2 15.36 -7.49 20.24
CA LEU A 2 14.46 -6.50 19.64
C LEU A 2 15.02 -5.10 19.91
N VAL A 3 15.35 -4.37 18.84
CA VAL A 3 15.73 -2.95 18.91
C VAL A 3 14.49 -2.18 19.39
N ASN A 4 14.70 -1.24 20.31
CA ASN A 4 13.64 -0.48 20.97
C ASN A 4 12.64 0.07 19.94
N PRO A 5 11.34 -0.33 19.99
CA PRO A 5 10.37 -0.04 18.94
C PRO A 5 9.98 1.44 18.80
N MET A 6 10.42 2.30 19.72
CA MET A 6 10.00 3.70 19.80
C MET A 6 10.79 4.67 18.91
N ASN A 7 11.84 4.22 18.21
CA ASN A 7 12.68 5.07 17.36
C ASN A 7 12.72 4.66 15.88
N CYS A 8 11.80 3.80 15.42
CA CYS A 8 11.67 3.49 13.99
C CYS A 8 10.52 4.26 13.36
N ASP A 9 10.78 4.91 12.23
CA ASP A 9 9.81 5.73 11.50
C ASP A 9 8.74 4.92 10.74
N VAL A 10 8.92 3.63 10.63
CA VAL A 10 7.87 2.65 10.31
C VAL A 10 8.14 1.56 11.32
N PRO A 11 7.11 1.04 12.01
CA PRO A 11 7.35 0.24 13.21
C PRO A 11 8.35 -0.86 12.91
N CYS A 12 9.24 -1.11 13.86
CA CYS A 12 10.44 -1.95 13.73
C CYS A 12 10.14 -3.44 13.41
N TRP A 13 8.99 -3.76 12.82
CA TRP A 13 8.52 -5.07 12.37
C TRP A 13 9.40 -5.69 11.29
N TRP A 14 10.21 -4.90 10.57
CA TRP A 14 11.25 -5.44 9.67
C TRP A 14 12.27 -6.31 10.43
N GLY A 15 12.40 -6.12 11.75
CA GLY A 15 13.19 -6.98 12.63
C GLY A 15 12.50 -8.29 13.03
N LEU A 16 11.23 -8.50 12.68
CA LEU A 16 10.51 -9.76 12.87
C LEU A 16 10.85 -10.70 11.70
N VAL A 17 12.11 -11.13 11.63
CA VAL A 17 12.50 -12.29 10.84
C VAL A 17 12.11 -13.52 11.66
N VAL A 18 10.85 -13.93 11.55
CA VAL A 18 10.33 -15.02 12.41
C VAL A 18 10.01 -16.23 11.57
N THR A 19 10.69 -17.34 11.88
CA THR A 19 10.47 -18.63 11.20
C THR A 19 9.29 -19.40 11.76
N GLN A 20 8.71 -18.98 12.89
CA GLN A 20 7.65 -19.71 13.60
C GLN A 20 6.57 -18.77 14.15
N ILE A 21 5.29 -19.14 13.97
CA ILE A 21 4.11 -18.38 14.42
C ILE A 21 4.12 -18.16 15.94
N ASP A 22 4.55 -19.17 16.70
CA ASP A 22 4.55 -19.10 18.17
C ASP A 22 5.50 -18.03 18.70
N GLU A 23 6.62 -17.80 18.01
CA GLU A 23 7.56 -16.73 18.36
C GLU A 23 6.97 -15.35 18.03
N ILE A 24 6.20 -15.21 16.94
CA ILE A 24 5.45 -13.97 16.64
C ILE A 24 4.46 -13.69 17.77
N LYS A 25 3.65 -14.68 18.15
CA LYS A 25 2.67 -14.55 19.24
C LYS A 25 3.34 -14.18 20.56
N HIS A 26 4.45 -14.84 20.90
CA HIS A 26 5.19 -14.56 22.12
C HIS A 26 5.75 -13.14 22.15
N ASN A 27 6.40 -12.69 21.06
CA ASN A 27 7.01 -11.37 20.97
C ASN A 27 5.97 -10.24 20.92
N LEU A 28 4.77 -10.52 20.41
CA LEU A 28 3.70 -9.53 20.27
C LEU A 28 2.71 -9.53 21.44
N ALA A 29 2.72 -10.56 22.30
CA ALA A 29 1.87 -10.65 23.49
C ALA A 29 1.90 -9.38 24.38
N PRO A 30 3.04 -8.69 24.59
CA PRO A 30 3.06 -7.48 25.43
C PRO A 30 2.30 -6.28 24.86
N TYR A 31 1.98 -6.28 23.56
CA TYR A 31 1.37 -5.13 22.87
C TYR A 31 -0.14 -5.28 22.69
N ASN A 32 -0.77 -6.31 23.30
CA ASN A 32 -2.21 -6.57 23.20
C ASN A 32 -2.73 -6.70 21.76
N PHE A 33 -1.93 -7.24 20.85
CA PHE A 33 -2.42 -7.58 19.52
C PHE A 33 -3.36 -8.79 19.59
N GLU A 34 -4.51 -8.69 18.93
CA GLU A 34 -5.30 -9.86 18.58
C GLU A 34 -4.63 -10.56 17.41
N VAL A 35 -4.21 -11.80 17.66
CA VAL A 35 -3.64 -12.66 16.64
C VAL A 35 -4.73 -13.57 16.11
N TYR A 36 -5.11 -13.41 14.84
CA TYR A 36 -6.05 -14.30 14.17
C TYR A 36 -5.35 -15.11 13.08
N GLU A 37 -5.77 -16.35 12.93
CA GLU A 37 -5.29 -17.23 11.87
C GLU A 37 -6.44 -17.49 10.91
N SER A 38 -6.21 -17.28 9.62
CA SER A 38 -7.15 -17.71 8.58
C SER A 38 -6.42 -18.52 7.52
N GLN A 39 -7.11 -19.42 6.85
CA GLN A 39 -6.58 -20.15 5.70
C GLN A 39 -7.47 -19.86 4.49
N GLU A 40 -6.85 -19.42 3.39
CA GLU A 40 -7.54 -19.23 2.11
C GLU A 40 -6.67 -19.83 1.01
N ASN A 41 -7.21 -20.74 0.19
CA ASN A 41 -6.48 -21.34 -0.94
C ASN A 41 -5.12 -21.98 -0.57
N ASN A 42 -5.05 -22.67 0.59
CA ASN A 42 -3.81 -23.23 1.17
C ASN A 42 -2.73 -22.20 1.57
N VAL A 43 -3.08 -20.92 1.58
CA VAL A 43 -2.28 -19.85 2.18
C VAL A 43 -2.79 -19.63 3.60
N GLY A 44 -1.95 -19.93 4.58
CA GLY A 44 -2.20 -19.46 5.95
C GLY A 44 -1.93 -17.95 6.00
N TYR A 45 -2.80 -17.23 6.69
CA TYR A 45 -2.68 -15.82 7.02
C TYR A 45 -2.61 -15.70 8.53
N LEU A 46 -1.57 -15.05 9.03
CA LEU A 46 -1.56 -14.57 10.41
C LEU A 46 -1.91 -13.10 10.37
N GLY A 47 -3.06 -12.76 10.93
CA GLY A 47 -3.52 -11.42 11.17
C GLY A 47 -3.06 -10.93 12.53
N LEU A 48 -2.49 -9.74 12.58
CA LEU A 48 -2.25 -9.03 13.84
C LEU A 48 -3.13 -7.79 13.80
N GLY A 49 -4.05 -7.63 14.76
CA GLY A 49 -4.87 -6.44 14.91
C GLY A 49 -4.62 -5.78 16.26
N ILE A 50 -4.49 -4.46 16.31
CA ILE A 50 -4.61 -3.73 17.58
C ILE A 50 -6.09 -3.57 17.84
N GLY A 51 -6.57 -4.00 19.00
CA GLY A 51 -7.99 -3.92 19.36
C GLY A 51 -8.57 -2.53 19.13
N TYR A 52 -9.83 -2.49 18.69
CA TYR A 52 -10.59 -1.27 18.44
C TYR A 52 -10.46 -0.31 19.61
N ILE A 53 -10.08 0.94 19.35
CA ILE A 53 -10.30 2.01 20.31
C ILE A 53 -11.57 2.74 19.85
N GLU A 54 -12.72 2.31 20.39
CA GLU A 54 -14.06 2.86 20.09
C GLU A 54 -14.10 4.40 20.08
N GLU A 55 -13.31 5.04 20.95
CA GLU A 55 -13.29 6.49 21.13
C GLU A 55 -12.64 7.26 19.96
N ARG A 56 -11.90 6.59 19.06
CA ARG A 56 -11.22 7.23 17.92
C ARG A 56 -11.74 6.80 16.55
N ASN A 57 -12.64 5.82 16.46
CA ASN A 57 -13.02 5.18 15.18
C ASN A 57 -11.80 4.64 14.39
N ASP A 58 -10.66 4.40 15.05
CA ASP A 58 -9.44 3.90 14.41
C ASP A 58 -9.33 2.39 14.64
N PHE A 59 -9.17 1.61 13.57
CA PHE A 59 -9.11 0.15 13.62
C PHE A 59 -7.87 -0.39 12.89
N ALA A 60 -7.04 -1.09 13.65
CA ALA A 60 -6.30 -2.30 13.27
C ALA A 60 -5.60 -2.31 11.90
N MET A 61 -4.38 -1.79 11.91
CA MET A 61 -3.28 -2.39 11.14
C MET A 61 -3.41 -3.92 11.15
N ARG A 62 -3.44 -4.52 9.95
CA ARG A 62 -3.48 -5.95 9.65
C ARG A 62 -2.15 -6.35 9.03
N ILE A 63 -1.30 -7.01 9.79
CA ILE A 63 -0.18 -7.74 9.18
C ILE A 63 -0.73 -9.05 8.61
N ALA A 64 -0.34 -9.44 7.40
CA ALA A 64 -0.75 -10.70 6.79
C ALA A 64 0.50 -11.48 6.33
N TYR A 65 0.74 -12.64 6.94
CA TYR A 65 1.85 -13.53 6.60
C TYR A 65 1.38 -14.63 5.66
N ASN A 66 2.08 -14.91 4.57
CA ASN A 66 1.78 -16.06 3.70
C ASN A 66 2.74 -17.23 4.05
N PHE A 67 2.20 -18.31 4.59
CA PHE A 67 3.01 -19.47 5.04
C PHE A 67 3.42 -20.45 3.92
N SER A 68 3.12 -20.18 2.65
CA SER A 68 3.51 -21.08 1.55
C SER A 68 5.02 -21.05 1.19
N GLY A 69 5.84 -20.24 1.88
CA GLY A 69 7.29 -20.18 1.61
C GLY A 69 8.09 -19.12 2.35
N THR A 70 7.78 -18.85 3.63
CA THR A 70 8.59 -17.94 4.51
C THR A 70 8.69 -16.48 4.05
N VAL A 71 7.78 -15.99 3.21
CA VAL A 71 7.77 -14.60 2.76
C VAL A 71 6.65 -13.84 3.46
N LEU A 72 7.02 -12.82 4.25
CA LEU A 72 6.08 -11.81 4.71
C LEU A 72 5.56 -11.08 3.47
N SER A 73 4.28 -11.29 3.14
CA SER A 73 3.68 -10.82 1.90
C SER A 73 3.09 -9.42 2.01
N GLY A 74 2.98 -8.85 3.21
CA GLY A 74 2.37 -7.54 3.35
C GLY A 74 2.07 -7.14 4.78
N VAL A 75 2.31 -5.87 5.09
CA VAL A 75 1.67 -5.21 6.23
C VAL A 75 0.64 -4.24 5.71
N THR A 76 -0.63 -4.46 6.02
CA THR A 76 -1.69 -3.47 5.77
C THR A 76 -1.83 -2.57 6.98
N ALA A 77 -1.57 -1.28 6.85
CA ALA A 77 -1.82 -0.31 7.92
C ALA A 77 -2.89 0.71 7.50
N ASP A 78 -3.50 1.34 8.51
CA ASP A 78 -4.47 2.40 8.30
C ASP A 78 -3.92 3.55 7.45
N ALA A 79 -4.89 4.29 6.95
CA ALA A 79 -4.77 5.19 5.84
C ALA A 79 -3.87 6.42 6.09
N ILE A 80 -2.56 6.31 5.82
CA ILE A 80 -1.65 7.48 5.77
C ILE A 80 -1.98 8.30 4.51
N PRO A 81 -2.34 9.60 4.63
CA PRO A 81 -2.49 10.48 3.46
C PRO A 81 -1.24 10.43 2.58
N ILE A 82 -1.42 10.48 1.26
CA ILE A 82 -0.28 10.41 0.34
C ILE A 82 0.74 11.53 0.60
N THR A 83 0.26 12.76 0.85
CA THR A 83 1.09 13.92 1.21
C THR A 83 1.98 13.63 2.42
N ASN A 84 1.42 13.05 3.49
CA ASN A 84 2.16 12.67 4.69
C ASN A 84 3.17 11.55 4.39
N PHE A 85 2.81 10.62 3.51
CA PHE A 85 3.70 9.53 3.10
C PHE A 85 4.90 10.08 2.32
N LEU A 86 4.65 10.91 1.30
CA LEU A 86 5.69 11.57 0.49
C LEU A 86 6.57 12.49 1.33
N THR A 87 5.99 13.24 2.29
CA THR A 87 6.75 14.09 3.21
C THR A 87 7.69 13.26 4.08
N ARG A 88 7.27 12.05 4.47
CA ARG A 88 8.03 11.19 5.39
C ARG A 88 9.13 10.40 4.70
N TYR A 89 8.82 9.75 3.59
CA TYR A 89 9.75 8.86 2.88
C TYR A 89 10.45 9.54 1.71
N GLY A 90 10.02 10.75 1.35
CA GLY A 90 10.59 11.47 0.22
C GLY A 90 10.16 10.89 -1.12
N HIS A 91 11.09 10.91 -2.07
CA HIS A 91 10.86 10.57 -3.45
C HIS A 91 10.76 9.04 -3.63
N PRO A 92 9.67 8.49 -4.18
CA PRO A 92 9.63 7.08 -4.54
C PRO A 92 10.59 6.81 -5.71
N ASP A 93 11.18 5.62 -5.75
CA ASP A 93 11.97 5.15 -6.89
C ASP A 93 11.09 4.93 -8.11
N GLU A 94 9.89 4.38 -7.90
CA GLU A 94 8.93 4.09 -8.95
C GLU A 94 7.50 4.43 -8.52
N ILE A 95 6.69 4.88 -9.47
CA ILE A 95 5.26 5.06 -9.28
C ILE A 95 4.52 4.26 -10.35
N TRP A 96 3.59 3.42 -9.90
CA TRP A 96 2.79 2.56 -10.76
C TRP A 96 1.33 2.90 -10.64
N PHE A 97 0.64 2.92 -11.77
CA PHE A 97 -0.75 3.35 -11.86
C PHE A 97 -1.59 2.33 -12.62
N THR A 98 -2.85 2.21 -12.22
CA THR A 98 -3.86 1.43 -12.94
C THR A 98 -5.23 2.09 -12.82
N SER A 99 -6.05 1.91 -13.84
CA SER A 99 -7.46 2.30 -13.85
C SER A 99 -8.29 1.12 -14.28
N GLU A 100 -9.51 1.02 -13.77
CA GLU A 100 -10.55 0.25 -14.46
C GLU A 100 -10.96 0.96 -15.75
N ASP A 101 -11.41 0.16 -16.71
CA ASP A 101 -11.97 0.58 -18.00
C ASP A 101 -13.50 0.79 -17.94
N VAL A 102 -14.14 0.32 -16.85
CA VAL A 102 -15.59 0.38 -16.64
C VAL A 102 -15.92 1.04 -15.30
N LEU A 103 -16.94 1.91 -15.30
CA LEU A 103 -17.48 2.53 -14.09
C LEU A 103 -18.18 1.49 -13.20
N ARG A 104 -17.93 1.54 -11.90
CA ARG A 104 -18.67 0.83 -10.86
C ARG A 104 -19.41 1.86 -10.02
N GLU A 105 -20.73 1.75 -9.93
CA GLU A 105 -21.53 2.60 -9.02
C GLU A 105 -21.18 4.10 -9.15
N GLU A 106 -21.05 4.58 -10.40
CA GLU A 106 -20.78 5.97 -10.77
C GLU A 106 -19.31 6.46 -10.66
N PHE A 107 -18.38 5.64 -10.17
CA PHE A 107 -16.95 5.98 -10.12
C PHE A 107 -16.05 4.95 -10.83
N LEU A 108 -14.86 5.38 -11.24
CA LEU A 108 -13.80 4.50 -11.69
C LEU A 108 -12.92 4.14 -10.49
N LEU A 109 -12.64 2.85 -10.31
CA LEU A 109 -11.61 2.43 -9.37
C LEU A 109 -10.25 2.59 -10.02
N MET A 110 -9.40 3.40 -9.40
CA MET A 110 -8.02 3.61 -9.82
C MET A 110 -7.10 3.21 -8.67
N ARG A 111 -5.86 2.82 -8.96
CA ARG A 111 -4.87 2.57 -7.92
C ARG A 111 -3.54 3.20 -8.26
N LEU A 112 -2.87 3.66 -7.22
CA LEU A 112 -1.55 4.25 -7.28
C LEU A 112 -0.66 3.51 -6.28
N ASN A 113 0.49 3.03 -6.74
CA ASN A 113 1.48 2.39 -5.90
C ASN A 113 2.77 3.23 -5.93
N LEU A 114 3.22 3.66 -4.75
CA LEU A 114 4.50 4.30 -4.54
C LEU A 114 5.51 3.25 -4.09
N VAL A 115 6.67 3.18 -4.73
CA VAL A 115 7.68 2.14 -4.48
C VAL A 115 8.99 2.79 -4.04
N TYR A 116 9.56 2.26 -2.97
CA TYR A 116 10.79 2.68 -2.32
C TYR A 116 11.67 1.43 -2.20
N LEU A 117 12.44 1.15 -3.25
CA LEU A 117 13.24 -0.07 -3.42
C LEU A 117 14.37 -0.16 -2.41
N GLU A 118 15.03 0.97 -2.09
CA GLU A 118 16.11 0.99 -1.10
C GLU A 118 15.59 0.66 0.31
N GLU A 119 14.40 1.15 0.65
CA GLU A 119 13.72 0.90 1.92
C GLU A 119 12.96 -0.44 1.92
N GLY A 120 12.74 -1.04 0.75
CA GLY A 120 11.91 -2.23 0.56
C GLY A 120 10.42 -1.98 0.78
N ILE A 121 9.96 -0.74 0.67
CA ILE A 121 8.59 -0.31 0.98
C ILE A 121 7.79 -0.14 -0.30
N ALA A 122 6.52 -0.49 -0.26
CA ALA A 122 5.55 0.04 -1.20
C ALA A 122 4.32 0.56 -0.46
N ALA A 123 3.61 1.51 -1.06
CA ALA A 123 2.38 2.06 -0.54
C ALA A 123 1.32 2.06 -1.62
N GLY A 124 0.21 1.36 -1.37
CA GLY A 124 -0.92 1.30 -2.28
C GLY A 124 -2.04 2.24 -1.87
N TYR A 125 -2.57 2.96 -2.85
CA TYR A 125 -3.70 3.86 -2.68
C TYR A 125 -4.80 3.41 -3.62
N LEU A 126 -5.99 3.15 -3.07
CA LEU A 126 -7.21 2.99 -3.87
C LEU A 126 -7.83 4.37 -4.01
N LEU A 127 -8.15 4.75 -5.24
CA LEU A 127 -8.58 6.09 -5.59
C LEU A 127 -9.91 6.01 -6.32
N HIS A 128 -10.79 6.96 -6.02
CA HIS A 128 -12.00 7.17 -6.80
C HIS A 128 -11.71 8.13 -7.95
N GLY A 129 -12.07 7.70 -9.15
CA GLY A 129 -11.97 8.47 -10.38
C GLY A 129 -13.32 8.71 -11.01
N THR A 130 -13.33 9.60 -12.00
CA THR A 130 -14.47 9.88 -12.87
C THR A 130 -14.05 9.65 -14.32
N LEU A 131 -15.00 9.31 -15.19
CA LEU A 131 -14.77 9.16 -16.61
C LEU A 131 -15.50 10.25 -17.39
N LYS A 132 -14.77 11.08 -18.13
CA LYS A 132 -15.34 12.12 -18.99
C LYS A 132 -14.58 12.20 -20.30
N ASN A 133 -15.29 12.13 -21.42
CA ASN A 133 -14.71 12.21 -22.77
C ASN A 133 -13.51 11.26 -22.95
N GLU A 134 -13.67 9.99 -22.55
CA GLU A 134 -12.61 8.95 -22.65
C GLU A 134 -11.36 9.21 -21.80
N VAL A 135 -11.40 10.18 -20.89
CA VAL A 135 -10.32 10.46 -19.94
C VAL A 135 -10.80 10.10 -18.53
N ALA A 136 -10.11 9.15 -17.91
CA ALA A 136 -10.27 8.86 -16.50
C ALA A 136 -9.48 9.89 -15.68
N THR A 137 -10.14 10.50 -14.69
CA THR A 137 -9.55 11.53 -13.82
C THR A 137 -9.74 11.15 -12.37
N THR A 138 -8.68 11.14 -11.58
CA THR A 138 -8.77 10.99 -10.12
C THR A 138 -7.99 12.10 -9.43
N CYS A 139 -8.58 12.68 -8.40
CA CYS A 139 -7.92 13.66 -7.55
C CYS A 139 -7.56 12.96 -6.24
N LEU A 140 -6.36 13.24 -5.72
CA LEU A 140 -5.92 12.65 -4.47
C LEU A 140 -6.61 13.39 -3.32
N ASP A 141 -7.88 13.08 -3.10
CA ASP A 141 -8.61 13.61 -1.95
C ASP A 141 -8.18 12.92 -0.64
N TRP A 142 -8.59 13.53 0.47
CA TRP A 142 -8.21 13.09 1.81
C TRP A 142 -9.17 12.02 2.36
N GLU A 143 -10.16 11.56 1.59
CA GLU A 143 -11.22 10.65 2.04
C GLU A 143 -11.19 9.27 1.36
N ASN A 144 -10.37 9.09 0.32
CA ASN A 144 -10.20 7.81 -0.37
C ASN A 144 -9.75 6.65 0.56
N ASP A 145 -10.21 5.43 0.27
CA ASP A 145 -9.87 4.20 0.99
C ASP A 145 -8.37 3.89 0.82
N ARG A 146 -7.56 4.13 1.85
CA ARG A 146 -6.09 4.00 1.74
C ARG A 146 -5.60 2.71 2.38
N LYS A 147 -4.80 1.95 1.63
CA LYS A 147 -4.27 0.64 2.06
C LYS A 147 -2.76 0.61 1.88
N LEU A 148 -2.03 1.10 2.89
CA LEU A 148 -0.57 0.96 2.90
C LEU A 148 -0.21 -0.53 2.91
N ARG A 149 0.54 -1.03 1.93
CA ARG A 149 1.01 -2.42 1.88
C ARG A 149 2.54 -2.48 1.87
N LEU A 150 3.15 -2.70 3.03
CA LEU A 150 4.61 -2.82 3.11
C LEU A 150 5.10 -4.13 2.50
N ILE A 151 6.11 -4.06 1.64
CA ILE A 151 6.79 -5.23 1.06
C ILE A 151 8.03 -5.52 1.92
N VAL A 152 8.74 -6.63 1.73
CA VAL A 152 10.00 -6.92 2.45
C VAL A 152 11.21 -6.64 1.56
N PRO A 153 12.27 -5.98 2.07
CA PRO A 153 13.44 -5.60 1.30
C PRO A 153 14.20 -6.89 0.99
N ASN A 154 14.89 -6.93 -0.14
CA ASN A 154 15.70 -8.07 -0.62
C ASN A 154 14.96 -9.25 -1.25
N SER A 155 13.64 -9.21 -1.41
CA SER A 155 12.96 -10.29 -2.15
C SER A 155 12.99 -10.09 -3.67
N THR A 156 13.11 -8.84 -4.15
CA THR A 156 12.90 -8.48 -5.56
C THR A 156 13.62 -7.18 -5.94
N THR A 157 13.95 -7.00 -7.23
CA THR A 157 14.60 -5.78 -7.76
C THR A 157 13.67 -4.93 -8.62
N ASN A 158 12.41 -5.33 -8.81
CA ASN A 158 11.46 -4.67 -9.71
C ASN A 158 10.02 -4.82 -9.18
N TYR A 159 9.20 -3.78 -9.35
CA TYR A 159 7.76 -3.78 -9.09
C TYR A 159 7.01 -4.98 -9.64
N GLN A 160 7.34 -5.43 -10.85
CA GLN A 160 6.66 -6.53 -11.51
C GLN A 160 6.71 -7.83 -10.71
N ASP A 161 7.76 -8.01 -9.91
CA ASP A 161 7.93 -9.21 -9.09
C ASP A 161 6.96 -9.24 -7.90
N PHE A 162 6.45 -8.08 -7.47
CA PHE A 162 5.51 -7.95 -6.37
C PHE A 162 4.12 -7.43 -6.77
N SER A 163 3.92 -7.01 -8.02
CA SER A 163 2.59 -6.70 -8.57
C SER A 163 1.51 -7.77 -8.26
N PRO A 164 1.82 -9.09 -8.27
CA PRO A 164 0.86 -10.13 -7.87
C PRO A 164 0.36 -10.03 -6.42
N ILE A 165 1.12 -9.35 -5.54
CA ILE A 165 0.75 -9.10 -4.15
C ILE A 165 -0.34 -8.03 -4.09
N PHE A 166 -0.31 -7.04 -4.99
CA PHE A 166 -1.35 -6.02 -5.06
C PHE A 166 -2.64 -6.63 -5.59
N GLU A 167 -2.69 -7.01 -6.87
CA GLU A 167 -3.80 -7.75 -7.49
C GLU A 167 -3.27 -8.48 -8.75
N ARG A 168 -3.42 -9.81 -8.82
CA ARG A 168 -2.80 -10.66 -9.87
C ARG A 168 -3.27 -10.39 -11.29
N ASP A 169 -4.46 -9.81 -11.45
CA ASP A 169 -5.13 -9.71 -12.76
C ASP A 169 -5.26 -8.26 -13.24
N ARG A 170 -4.52 -7.32 -12.64
CA ARG A 170 -4.54 -5.92 -13.06
C ARG A 170 -3.30 -5.54 -13.83
N ARG A 171 -3.52 -4.83 -14.94
CA ARG A 171 -2.46 -4.18 -15.70
C ARG A 171 -2.05 -2.90 -14.98
N TYR A 172 -0.79 -2.84 -14.56
CA TYR A 172 -0.14 -1.63 -14.06
C TYR A 172 0.80 -1.08 -15.12
N LEU A 173 0.83 0.24 -15.26
CA LEU A 173 1.79 0.96 -16.08
C LEU A 173 2.60 1.93 -15.21
N PRO A 174 3.86 2.23 -15.57
CA PRO A 174 4.59 3.33 -14.95
C PRO A 174 3.77 4.63 -15.06
N LEU A 175 3.87 5.50 -14.04
CA LEU A 175 3.10 6.75 -14.00
C LEU A 175 3.27 7.58 -15.28
N ALA A 176 4.50 7.76 -15.74
CA ALA A 176 4.79 8.52 -16.95
C ALA A 176 4.12 7.95 -18.20
N GLU A 177 3.98 6.63 -18.32
CA GLU A 177 3.27 6.00 -19.43
C GLU A 177 1.74 6.14 -19.29
N ALA A 178 1.25 6.07 -18.05
CA ALA A 178 -0.18 6.13 -17.76
C ALA A 178 -0.77 7.54 -17.86
N THR A 179 -0.02 8.56 -17.44
CA THR A 179 -0.54 9.92 -17.22
C THR A 179 0.27 11.02 -17.90
N ALA A 180 1.41 10.67 -18.53
CA ALA A 180 2.39 11.63 -19.03
C ALA A 180 3.02 12.54 -17.95
N ILE A 181 2.95 12.14 -16.68
CA ILE A 181 3.53 12.85 -15.53
C ILE A 181 4.76 12.06 -15.03
N THR A 182 5.88 12.76 -14.87
CA THR A 182 7.12 12.21 -14.28
C THR A 182 7.00 12.02 -12.77
N VAL A 183 7.93 11.28 -12.15
CA VAL A 183 7.92 11.12 -10.69
C VAL A 183 8.20 12.46 -10.00
N GLU A 184 9.09 13.28 -10.58
CA GLU A 184 9.43 14.60 -10.07
C GLU A 184 8.24 15.56 -10.09
N GLU A 185 7.51 15.62 -11.22
CA GLU A 185 6.28 16.42 -11.33
C GLU A 185 5.21 15.90 -10.36
N PHE A 186 5.09 14.59 -10.21
CA PHE A 186 4.19 14.00 -9.23
C PHE A 186 4.53 14.45 -7.81
N MET A 187 5.81 14.46 -7.44
CA MET A 187 6.27 14.95 -6.14
C MET A 187 5.95 16.42 -5.95
N GLU A 188 6.16 17.27 -6.96
CA GLU A 188 5.81 18.69 -6.89
C GLU A 188 4.30 18.90 -6.68
N MET A 189 3.49 18.14 -7.42
CA MET A 189 2.02 18.23 -7.37
C MET A 189 1.44 17.72 -6.05
N PHE A 190 1.96 16.63 -5.48
CA PHE A 190 1.27 15.93 -4.39
C PHE A 190 2.00 15.96 -3.04
N SER A 191 3.16 16.61 -2.95
CA SER A 191 3.79 16.88 -1.64
C SER A 191 3.14 18.03 -0.88
N ASN A 192 2.41 18.92 -1.57
CA ASN A 192 1.72 20.04 -0.93
C ASN A 192 0.23 19.71 -0.69
N PRO A 193 -0.22 19.60 0.58
CA PRO A 193 -1.61 19.30 0.92
C PRO A 193 -2.62 20.36 0.45
N ASP A 194 -2.19 21.60 0.19
CA ASP A 194 -3.07 22.72 -0.19
C ASP A 194 -3.36 22.81 -1.69
N THR A 195 -2.94 21.80 -2.47
CA THR A 195 -3.07 21.82 -3.93
C THR A 195 -4.09 20.78 -4.41
N GLU A 196 -5.02 21.24 -5.25
CA GLU A 196 -6.03 20.38 -5.89
C GLU A 196 -5.52 19.92 -7.26
N HIS A 197 -4.58 18.97 -7.23
CA HIS A 197 -4.11 18.31 -8.44
C HIS A 197 -4.84 16.99 -8.67
N CYS A 198 -5.02 16.64 -9.95
CA CYS A 198 -5.65 15.39 -10.36
C CYS A 198 -4.77 14.70 -11.40
N LEU A 199 -4.73 13.37 -11.33
CA LEU A 199 -4.14 12.51 -12.35
C LEU A 199 -5.17 12.25 -13.44
N GLN A 200 -4.71 12.26 -14.68
CA GLN A 200 -5.52 11.97 -15.85
C GLN A 200 -4.88 10.84 -16.66
N THR A 201 -5.70 9.92 -17.17
CA THR A 201 -5.24 8.83 -18.04
C THR A 201 -6.27 8.55 -19.13
N PRO A 202 -5.86 8.33 -20.39
CA PRO A 202 -6.77 7.88 -21.45
C PRO A 202 -7.33 6.49 -21.13
N ILE A 203 -8.65 6.30 -21.24
CA ILE A 203 -9.30 5.02 -20.95
C ILE A 203 -8.83 3.89 -21.89
N SER A 204 -8.41 4.24 -23.10
CA SER A 204 -7.89 3.30 -24.11
C SER A 204 -6.61 2.57 -23.69
N LEU A 205 -5.90 3.05 -22.66
CA LEU A 205 -4.73 2.35 -22.11
C LEU A 205 -5.10 1.10 -21.28
N TRP A 206 -6.37 0.99 -20.87
CA TRP A 206 -6.84 0.01 -19.87
C TRP A 206 -7.80 -1.03 -20.45
N GLN A 207 -8.06 -1.00 -21.76
CA GLN A 207 -8.88 -1.96 -22.51
C GLN A 207 -8.09 -3.21 -22.91
#